data_AF-A0AAJ1W1I6-F1
#
_entry.id   AF-A0AAJ1W1I6-F1
#
_cell.length_a   1.000
_cell.length_b   1.000
_cell.length_c   1.000
_cell.angle_alpha   90.00
_cell.angle_beta   90.00
_cell.angle_gamma   90.00
#
_symmetry.space_group_name_H-M   'P 1'
#
loop_
_entity.id
_entity.type
_entity.pdbx_description
1 polymer ?
#
loop_
_entity_poly.entity_id
_entity_poly.type
_entity_poly.pdbx_seq_one_letter_code
_entity_poly.pdbx_strand_id
1 'polypeptide(L)'
;MTMEKKSHEVTETLHIPALRRKWQILALQIISTTSLFLLLKRMSEIYGPCSEQFIIDHSATSWCPSYEHTRGLMWLSNQGDLLIPDILLGLGQTGLASFFGPLVICVAATVAWAQLRSQSQDFQTRVQRGVMIGFVAWMFVPFVFFWVIAMVFNGPHIPFGHENEALNHLGVLFSPFGFVFELVFLGIVFAPVLAGLVGIWGLSKRPISWAVGYYLVVISIHAVLTFEPIVTEVDVGLRALPSQIGEGTTFWGLVSPFASSLLGIAVLMLVFLESGTAAINHLEYAASLPEDTKRNAEYVKQFNNVVNAHLVHMFVVFTLVVLTTALALAFDDLMISFVGVLEGTQWTGQVKESLELQMTYGKVISAGLFLLVVAGMRFVVPWQSITGYLESGIAKLRA
;
A
#
# COMPACT_ATOMS: atom_id res chain seq x y z
N MET A 1 57.01 -24.53 17.55
CA MET A 1 56.81 -23.14 17.10
C MET A 1 56.08 -23.21 15.76
N THR A 2 54.77 -23.38 15.80
CA THR A 2 53.91 -23.48 14.61
C THR A 2 53.04 -22.25 14.63
N MET A 3 53.36 -21.30 13.74
CA MET A 3 52.53 -20.14 13.49
C MET A 3 51.18 -20.62 12.95
N GLU A 4 50.18 -20.59 13.83
CA GLU A 4 48.79 -20.76 13.46
C GLU A 4 48.43 -19.62 12.51
N LYS A 5 48.15 -20.01 11.26
CA LYS A 5 47.78 -19.14 10.17
C LYS A 5 46.49 -18.42 10.57
N LYS A 6 46.62 -17.18 11.06
CA LYS A 6 45.50 -16.27 11.35
C LYS A 6 44.71 -16.11 10.05
N SER A 7 43.66 -16.92 9.90
CA SER A 7 42.66 -16.74 8.86
C SER A 7 42.22 -15.28 8.94
N HIS A 8 42.23 -14.57 7.82
CA HIS A 8 41.67 -13.24 7.75
C HIS A 8 40.20 -13.33 8.20
N GLU A 9 39.92 -13.04 9.48
CA GLU A 9 38.59 -12.79 9.97
C GLU A 9 38.07 -11.61 9.14
N VAL A 10 37.17 -11.92 8.20
CA VAL A 10 36.33 -10.91 7.57
C VAL A 10 35.65 -10.20 8.72
N THR A 11 36.11 -8.99 9.01
CA THR A 11 35.64 -8.22 10.15
C THR A 11 34.23 -7.81 9.80
N GLU A 12 33.24 -8.61 10.17
CA GLU A 12 31.85 -8.21 10.10
C GLU A 12 31.70 -6.94 10.93
N THR A 13 31.14 -5.89 10.34
CA THR A 13 30.95 -4.60 11.02
C THR A 13 29.50 -4.19 10.98
N LEU A 14 29.09 -3.46 12.02
CA LEU A 14 27.76 -2.85 12.12
C LEU A 14 27.70 -1.45 11.51
N HIS A 15 28.70 -1.07 10.70
CA HIS A 15 28.65 0.21 9.98
C HIS A 15 27.54 0.17 8.92
N ILE A 16 26.77 1.25 8.83
CA ILE A 16 25.56 1.36 7.99
C ILE A 16 25.80 0.95 6.52
N PRO A 17 26.90 1.35 5.83
CA PRO A 17 27.12 0.96 4.44
C PRO A 17 27.26 -0.56 4.23
N ALA A 18 27.90 -1.25 5.18
CA ALA A 18 28.05 -2.70 5.15
C ALA A 18 26.73 -3.38 5.56
N LEU A 19 26.06 -2.84 6.58
CA LEU A 19 24.82 -3.41 7.12
C LEU A 19 23.65 -3.34 6.13
N ARG A 20 23.59 -2.31 5.30
CA ARG A 20 22.60 -2.20 4.20
C ARG A 20 22.76 -3.29 3.13
N ARG A 21 23.94 -3.89 3.00
CA ARG A 21 24.19 -4.99 2.05
C ARG A 21 24.01 -6.37 2.69
N LYS A 22 23.76 -6.42 4.00
CA LYS A 22 23.57 -7.66 4.73
C LYS A 22 22.25 -8.30 4.32
N TRP A 23 22.28 -9.61 4.08
CA TRP A 23 21.11 -10.34 3.55
C TRP A 23 19.86 -10.17 4.44
N GLN A 24 20.02 -10.13 5.77
CA GLN A 24 18.89 -10.04 6.71
C GLN A 24 18.11 -8.73 6.55
N ILE A 25 18.83 -7.61 6.42
CA ILE A 25 18.22 -6.29 6.20
C ILE A 25 17.63 -6.22 4.79
N LEU A 26 18.34 -6.73 3.78
CA LEU A 26 17.83 -6.81 2.42
C LEU A 26 16.56 -7.67 2.34
N ALA A 27 16.48 -8.77 3.09
CA ALA A 27 15.29 -9.62 3.14
C ALA A 27 14.09 -8.83 3.68
N LEU A 28 14.24 -8.09 4.77
CA LEU A 28 13.18 -7.22 5.29
C LEU A 28 12.75 -6.15 4.27
N GLN A 29 13.71 -5.50 3.61
CA GLN A 29 13.42 -4.48 2.60
C GLN A 29 12.73 -5.05 1.34
N ILE A 30 13.14 -6.23 0.89
CA ILE A 30 12.55 -6.93 -0.25
C ILE A 30 11.15 -7.42 0.10
N ILE A 31 10.93 -7.98 1.29
CA ILE A 31 9.61 -8.39 1.78
C ILE A 31 8.68 -7.18 1.83
N SER A 32 9.15 -6.07 2.40
CA SER A 32 8.37 -4.82 2.47
C SER A 32 8.04 -4.29 1.07
N THR A 33 9.02 -4.21 0.16
CA THR A 33 8.80 -3.73 -1.22
C THR A 33 7.84 -4.65 -1.99
N THR A 34 8.01 -5.97 -1.88
CA THR A 34 7.14 -6.95 -2.54
C THR A 34 5.71 -6.85 -1.99
N SER A 35 5.55 -6.75 -0.67
CA SER A 35 4.24 -6.59 -0.05
C SER A 35 3.54 -5.29 -0.48
N LEU A 36 4.29 -4.19 -0.65
CA LEU A 36 3.76 -2.92 -1.15
C LEU A 36 3.23 -3.02 -2.58
N PHE A 37 3.95 -3.69 -3.48
CA PHE A 37 3.48 -3.89 -4.86
C PHE A 37 2.31 -4.86 -4.94
N LEU A 38 2.33 -5.94 -4.14
CA LEU A 38 1.19 -6.84 -4.03
C LEU A 38 -0.03 -6.14 -3.44
N LEU A 39 0.17 -5.23 -2.49
CA LEU A 39 -0.89 -4.41 -1.91
C LEU A 39 -1.50 -3.47 -2.96
N LEU A 40 -0.68 -2.76 -3.74
CA LEU A 40 -1.16 -1.97 -4.89
C LEU A 40 -2.01 -2.83 -5.82
N LYS A 41 -1.50 -4.01 -6.22
CA LYS A 41 -2.22 -4.94 -7.09
C LYS A 41 -3.58 -5.32 -6.51
N ARG A 42 -3.62 -5.76 -5.25
CA ARG A 42 -4.87 -6.18 -4.59
C ARG A 42 -5.86 -5.04 -4.42
N MET A 43 -5.38 -3.84 -4.07
CA MET A 43 -6.22 -2.66 -3.97
C MET A 43 -6.86 -2.32 -5.33
N SER A 44 -6.09 -2.34 -6.42
CA SER A 44 -6.62 -2.07 -7.76
C SER A 44 -7.58 -3.15 -8.26
N GLU A 45 -7.35 -4.43 -7.93
CA GLU A 45 -8.27 -5.52 -8.30
C GLU A 45 -9.64 -5.40 -7.62
N ILE A 46 -9.66 -5.00 -6.34
CA ILE A 46 -10.90 -4.94 -5.55
C ILE A 46 -11.63 -3.60 -5.76
N TYR A 47 -10.89 -2.49 -5.68
CA TYR A 47 -11.42 -1.12 -5.67
C TYR A 47 -11.26 -0.36 -6.99
N GLY A 48 -10.58 -0.94 -7.99
CA GLY A 48 -10.39 -0.32 -9.31
C GLY A 48 -11.59 -0.34 -10.27
N PRO A 49 -12.45 -1.37 -10.33
CA PRO A 49 -13.58 -1.34 -11.27
C PRO A 49 -14.73 -0.44 -10.80
N CYS A 50 -15.31 0.32 -11.74
CA CYS A 50 -16.58 1.05 -11.53
C CYS A 50 -17.78 0.08 -11.50
N SER A 51 -18.95 0.55 -11.08
CA SER A 51 -20.19 -0.24 -11.16
C SER A 51 -20.61 -0.48 -12.61
N GLU A 52 -21.20 -1.65 -12.89
CA GLU A 52 -21.67 -2.00 -14.25
C GLU A 52 -22.78 -1.06 -14.71
N GLN A 53 -23.68 -0.68 -13.79
CA GLN A 53 -24.77 0.26 -14.04
C GLN A 53 -24.23 1.62 -14.51
N PHE A 54 -23.20 2.15 -13.85
CA PHE A 54 -22.59 3.43 -14.24
C PHE A 54 -21.96 3.39 -15.63
N ILE A 55 -21.31 2.27 -15.99
CA ILE A 55 -20.72 2.08 -17.31
C ILE A 55 -21.81 2.05 -18.40
N ILE A 56 -22.95 1.43 -18.12
CA ILE A 56 -24.11 1.40 -19.02
C ILE A 56 -24.67 2.82 -19.21
N ASP A 57 -24.78 3.59 -18.13
CA ASP A 57 -25.44 4.89 -18.14
C ASP A 57 -24.55 6.02 -18.72
N HIS A 58 -23.23 5.97 -18.55
CA HIS A 58 -22.32 7.06 -18.90
C HIS A 58 -21.26 6.73 -19.96
N SER A 59 -21.07 5.45 -20.33
CA SER A 59 -19.98 4.87 -21.15
C SER A 59 -18.74 4.41 -20.37
N ALA A 60 -17.95 3.52 -20.99
CA ALA A 60 -16.73 2.97 -20.42
C ALA A 60 -15.58 3.99 -20.25
N THR A 61 -15.62 5.11 -20.98
CA THR A 61 -14.61 6.19 -20.94
C THR A 61 -14.96 7.30 -19.95
N SER A 62 -16.10 7.18 -19.26
CA SER A 62 -16.46 8.12 -18.20
C SER A 62 -15.55 7.96 -17.00
N TRP A 63 -15.26 9.07 -16.33
CA TRP A 63 -14.44 9.08 -15.14
C TRP A 63 -15.29 8.65 -13.92
N CYS A 64 -14.77 7.70 -13.15
CA CYS A 64 -15.29 7.34 -11.83
C CYS A 64 -14.13 7.42 -10.82
N PRO A 65 -14.39 7.72 -9.53
CA PRO A 65 -13.36 7.86 -8.51
C PRO A 65 -12.86 6.49 -7.99
N SER A 66 -12.70 5.51 -8.88
CA SER A 66 -12.19 4.19 -8.53
C SER A 66 -10.68 4.19 -8.36
N TYR A 67 -10.15 3.14 -7.73
CA TYR A 67 -8.72 2.96 -7.52
C TYR A 67 -8.02 2.39 -8.78
N GLU A 68 -8.26 3.02 -9.93
CA GLU A 68 -7.69 2.66 -11.23
C GLU A 68 -7.10 3.91 -11.91
N HIS A 69 -5.80 3.90 -12.22
CA HIS A 69 -5.09 5.08 -12.70
C HIS A 69 -5.40 5.43 -14.16
N THR A 70 -5.70 4.43 -15.00
CA THR A 70 -5.89 4.60 -16.44
C THR A 70 -7.18 5.35 -16.78
N ARG A 71 -8.26 5.23 -15.99
CA ARG A 71 -9.54 5.88 -16.29
C ARG A 71 -9.49 7.40 -16.27
N GLY A 72 -8.86 7.98 -15.24
CA GLY A 72 -8.64 9.43 -15.17
C GLY A 72 -7.77 9.94 -16.31
N LEU A 73 -6.75 9.16 -16.67
CA LEU A 73 -5.86 9.49 -17.78
C LEU A 73 -6.53 9.36 -19.15
N MET A 74 -7.40 8.37 -19.35
CA MET A 74 -8.21 8.23 -20.57
C MET A 74 -9.23 9.37 -20.71
N TRP A 75 -9.88 9.74 -19.61
CA TRP A 75 -10.79 10.89 -19.59
C TRP A 75 -10.04 12.19 -19.96
N LEU A 76 -8.83 12.38 -19.42
CA LEU A 76 -7.99 13.53 -19.75
C LEU A 76 -7.51 13.50 -21.21
N SER A 77 -7.11 12.33 -21.72
CA SER A 77 -6.70 12.12 -23.11
C SER A 77 -7.80 12.47 -24.12
N ASN A 78 -9.06 12.29 -23.74
CA ASN A 78 -10.20 12.67 -24.59
C ASN A 78 -10.40 14.20 -24.65
N GLN A 79 -9.85 14.95 -23.71
CA GLN A 79 -9.92 16.42 -23.67
C GLN A 79 -8.69 17.11 -24.28
N GLY A 80 -7.57 16.41 -24.40
CA GLY A 80 -6.34 16.93 -25.01
C GLY A 80 -5.21 15.90 -25.01
N ASP A 81 -4.12 16.24 -25.69
CA ASP A 81 -2.95 15.37 -25.76
C ASP A 81 -2.23 15.26 -24.41
N LEU A 82 -1.84 14.03 -24.06
CA LEU A 82 -1.07 13.73 -22.87
C LEU A 82 0.42 14.04 -23.11
N LEU A 83 1.06 14.63 -22.10
CA LEU A 83 2.47 15.02 -22.12
C LEU A 83 3.38 13.84 -21.74
N ILE A 84 2.94 12.96 -20.85
CA ILE A 84 3.65 11.73 -20.52
C ILE A 84 3.26 10.66 -21.57
N PRO A 85 4.24 9.95 -22.17
CA PRO A 85 3.95 8.89 -23.12
C PRO A 85 3.03 7.79 -22.57
N ASP A 86 2.08 7.34 -23.37
CA ASP A 86 1.09 6.30 -23.03
C ASP A 86 1.70 5.05 -22.40
N ILE A 87 2.87 4.61 -22.88
CA ILE A 87 3.57 3.43 -22.34
C ILE A 87 4.03 3.62 -20.89
N LEU A 88 4.41 4.84 -20.52
CA LEU A 88 4.81 5.19 -19.16
C LEU A 88 3.59 5.42 -18.26
N LEU A 89 2.47 5.84 -18.85
CA LEU A 89 1.18 5.97 -18.17
C LEU A 89 0.43 4.64 -18.01
N GLY A 90 0.82 3.60 -18.75
CA GLY A 90 0.12 2.31 -18.76
C GLY A 90 -1.15 2.28 -19.62
N LEU A 91 -1.34 3.29 -20.46
CA LEU A 91 -2.49 3.39 -21.37
C LEU A 91 -2.39 2.36 -22.50
N GLY A 92 -3.53 1.78 -22.89
CA GLY A 92 -3.60 0.71 -23.90
C GLY A 92 -3.12 -0.67 -23.42
N GLN A 93 -2.77 -0.82 -22.14
CA GLN A 93 -2.40 -2.09 -21.52
C GLN A 93 -3.50 -2.57 -20.57
N THR A 94 -3.62 -3.89 -20.38
CA THR A 94 -4.62 -4.49 -19.49
C THR A 94 -3.99 -5.30 -18.36
N GLY A 95 -4.69 -5.40 -17.23
CA GLY A 95 -4.25 -6.18 -16.07
C GLY A 95 -2.94 -5.66 -15.47
N LEU A 96 -1.97 -6.55 -15.24
CA LEU A 96 -0.69 -6.17 -14.62
C LEU A 96 0.20 -5.31 -15.52
N ALA A 97 0.00 -5.37 -16.84
CA ALA A 97 0.81 -4.65 -17.81
C ALA A 97 0.70 -3.13 -17.65
N SER A 98 -0.48 -2.63 -17.28
CA SER A 98 -0.70 -1.18 -17.09
C SER A 98 0.08 -0.59 -15.92
N PHE A 99 0.42 -1.38 -14.90
CA PHE A 99 1.15 -0.88 -13.74
C PHE A 99 2.67 -0.73 -13.97
N PHE A 100 3.26 -1.41 -14.97
CA PHE A 100 4.71 -1.41 -15.13
C PHE A 100 5.28 -0.02 -15.42
N GLY A 101 4.69 0.73 -16.34
CA GLY A 101 5.14 2.09 -16.69
C GLY A 101 5.18 3.02 -15.47
N PRO A 102 4.05 3.19 -14.77
CA PRO A 102 3.99 4.03 -13.57
C PRO A 102 4.89 3.55 -12.43
N LEU A 103 5.07 2.23 -12.25
CA LEU A 103 6.00 1.68 -11.26
C LEU A 103 7.46 2.03 -11.58
N VAL A 104 7.86 2.00 -12.85
CA VAL A 104 9.19 2.45 -13.29
C VAL A 104 9.38 3.94 -12.95
N ILE A 105 8.36 4.78 -13.17
CA ILE A 105 8.40 6.19 -12.75
C ILE A 105 8.59 6.29 -11.22
N CYS A 106 7.85 5.53 -10.42
CA CYS A 106 7.96 5.56 -8.96
C CYS A 106 9.35 5.17 -8.46
N VAL A 107 9.94 4.12 -9.06
CA VAL A 107 11.31 3.68 -8.73
C VAL A 107 12.32 4.75 -9.14
N ALA A 108 12.23 5.28 -10.36
CA ALA A 108 13.11 6.33 -10.86
C ALA A 108 13.02 7.59 -9.98
N ALA A 109 11.80 8.02 -9.61
CA ALA A 109 11.56 9.14 -8.73
C ALA A 109 12.15 8.90 -7.32
N THR A 110 12.03 7.69 -6.78
CA THR A 110 12.61 7.34 -5.49
C THR A 110 14.14 7.40 -5.52
N VAL A 111 14.76 6.90 -6.59
CA VAL A 111 16.22 6.95 -6.77
C VAL A 111 16.69 8.40 -6.92
N ALA A 112 16.02 9.18 -7.77
CA ALA A 112 16.33 10.61 -7.95
C ALA A 112 16.19 11.38 -6.63
N TRP A 113 15.13 11.10 -5.86
CA TRP A 113 14.91 11.70 -4.55
C TRP A 113 16.00 11.32 -3.54
N ALA A 114 16.40 10.05 -3.51
CA ALA A 114 17.46 9.57 -2.64
C ALA A 114 18.82 10.21 -2.98
N GLN A 115 19.12 10.35 -4.28
CA GLN A 115 20.32 11.06 -4.75
C GLN A 115 20.26 12.56 -4.42
N LEU A 116 19.12 13.20 -4.56
CA LEU A 116 18.97 14.61 -4.22
C LEU A 116 19.19 14.85 -2.72
N ARG A 117 18.67 13.96 -1.86
CA ARG A 117 18.85 14.05 -0.41
C ARG A 117 20.27 13.77 0.07
N SER A 118 21.09 13.06 -0.69
CA SER A 118 22.49 12.85 -0.33
C SER A 118 23.37 14.07 -0.64
N GLN A 119 22.88 15.04 -1.41
CA GLN A 119 23.57 16.29 -1.72
C GLN A 119 23.40 17.33 -0.61
N SER A 120 24.21 18.39 -0.65
CA SER A 120 24.15 19.51 0.30
C SER A 120 22.81 20.26 0.25
N GLN A 121 22.44 20.89 1.36
CA GLN A 121 21.20 21.69 1.45
C GLN A 121 21.16 22.84 0.43
N ASP A 122 22.31 23.45 0.13
CA ASP A 122 22.43 24.49 -0.90
C ASP A 122 22.12 23.97 -2.30
N PHE A 123 22.56 22.75 -2.61
CA PHE A 123 22.25 22.12 -3.89
C PHE A 123 20.76 21.77 -3.98
N GLN A 124 20.18 21.22 -2.90
CA GLN A 124 18.76 20.89 -2.85
C GLN A 124 17.87 22.13 -3.10
N THR A 125 18.17 23.25 -2.42
CA THR A 125 17.43 24.50 -2.60
C THR A 125 17.62 25.10 -3.99
N ARG A 126 18.81 24.98 -4.59
CA ARG A 126 19.07 25.40 -5.98
C ARG A 126 18.26 24.58 -6.98
N VAL A 127 18.20 23.26 -6.81
CA VAL A 127 17.39 22.38 -7.65
C VAL A 127 15.90 22.74 -7.53
N GLN A 128 15.39 22.92 -6.31
CA GLN A 128 13.99 23.31 -6.09
C GLN A 128 13.65 24.65 -6.76
N ARG A 129 14.52 25.66 -6.63
CA ARG A 129 14.36 26.95 -7.32
C ARG A 129 14.41 26.78 -8.84
N GLY A 130 15.34 25.96 -9.34
CA GLY A 130 15.47 25.67 -10.76
C GLY A 130 14.21 25.02 -11.35
N VAL A 131 13.62 24.05 -10.65
CA VAL A 131 12.35 23.41 -11.05
C VAL A 131 11.21 24.43 -11.06
N MET A 132 11.08 25.26 -10.02
CA MET A 132 10.05 26.30 -9.96
C MET A 132 10.20 27.33 -11.09
N ILE A 133 11.40 27.85 -11.32
CA ILE A 133 11.69 28.80 -12.39
C ILE A 133 11.43 28.16 -13.75
N GLY A 134 11.85 26.90 -13.94
CA GLY A 134 11.62 26.15 -15.17
C GLY A 134 10.12 25.97 -15.46
N PHE A 135 9.32 25.65 -14.45
CA PHE A 135 7.86 25.51 -14.59
C PHE A 135 7.21 26.86 -14.95
N VAL A 136 7.58 27.94 -14.28
CA VAL A 136 7.09 29.30 -14.61
C VAL A 136 7.52 29.71 -16.02
N ALA A 137 8.77 29.42 -16.41
CA ALA A 137 9.26 29.72 -17.75
C ALA A 137 8.50 28.91 -18.83
N TRP A 138 8.22 27.63 -18.58
CA TRP A 138 7.41 26.81 -19.49
C TRP A 138 5.99 27.37 -19.66
N MET A 139 5.43 27.97 -18.61
CA MET A 139 4.12 28.63 -18.67
C MET A 139 4.17 29.93 -19.50
N PHE A 140 5.09 30.84 -19.17
CA PHE A 140 5.07 32.20 -19.70
C PHE A 140 5.84 32.38 -21.01
N VAL A 141 6.96 31.68 -21.21
CA VAL A 141 7.81 31.90 -22.40
C VAL A 141 7.09 31.55 -23.69
N PRO A 142 6.46 30.36 -23.84
CA PRO A 142 5.69 30.03 -25.05
C PRO A 142 4.52 30.98 -25.23
N PHE A 143 3.78 31.30 -24.16
CA PHE A 143 2.66 32.23 -24.20
C PHE A 143 3.06 33.61 -24.76
N VAL A 144 4.10 34.24 -24.20
CA VAL A 144 4.57 35.54 -24.66
C VAL A 144 5.12 35.44 -26.09
N PHE A 145 5.85 34.37 -26.41
CA PHE A 145 6.40 34.17 -27.74
C PHE A 145 5.32 34.07 -28.82
N PHE A 146 4.32 33.19 -28.62
CA PHE A 146 3.21 33.04 -29.57
C PHE A 146 2.36 34.30 -29.67
N TRP A 147 2.09 34.98 -28.55
CA TRP A 147 1.32 36.23 -28.54
C TRP A 147 2.06 37.37 -29.27
N VAL A 148 3.36 37.55 -29.04
CA VAL A 148 4.16 38.57 -29.73
C VAL A 148 4.21 38.32 -31.23
N ILE A 149 4.40 37.06 -31.64
CA ILE A 149 4.37 36.69 -33.07
C ILE A 149 3.00 37.00 -33.67
N ALA A 150 1.92 36.64 -33.00
CA ALA A 150 0.57 36.94 -33.46
C ALA A 150 0.33 38.45 -33.59
N MET A 151 0.88 39.27 -32.68
CA MET A 151 0.79 40.74 -32.77
C MET A 151 1.54 41.30 -33.99
N VAL A 152 2.64 40.66 -34.42
CA VAL A 152 3.39 41.08 -35.62
C VAL A 152 2.58 40.81 -36.90
N PHE A 153 1.87 39.68 -36.97
CA PHE A 153 1.12 39.31 -38.17
C PHE A 153 -0.31 39.86 -38.24
N ASN A 154 -0.99 40.00 -37.09
CA ASN A 154 -2.40 40.38 -37.02
C ASN A 154 -2.64 41.77 -36.40
N GLY A 155 -1.59 42.46 -35.98
CA GLY A 155 -1.65 43.75 -35.29
C GLY A 155 -1.81 43.63 -33.77
N PRO A 156 -1.69 44.76 -33.03
CA PRO A 156 -1.77 44.76 -31.58
C PRO A 156 -3.16 44.32 -31.10
N HIS A 157 -3.20 43.22 -30.35
CA HIS A 157 -4.45 42.67 -29.80
C HIS A 157 -4.19 42.04 -28.43
N ILE A 158 -5.28 41.86 -27.68
CA ILE A 158 -5.26 41.24 -26.36
C ILE A 158 -5.34 39.71 -26.56
N PRO A 159 -4.63 38.88 -25.78
CA PRO A 159 -4.51 37.44 -26.06
C PRO A 159 -5.77 36.61 -25.75
N PHE A 160 -6.94 37.24 -25.57
CA PHE A 160 -8.20 36.59 -25.21
C PHE A 160 -9.42 37.39 -25.68
N GLY A 161 -10.57 36.71 -25.83
CA GLY A 161 -11.87 37.34 -26.12
C GLY A 161 -12.16 37.57 -27.60
N HIS A 162 -11.40 36.91 -28.48
CA HIS A 162 -11.60 36.99 -29.93
C HIS A 162 -12.40 35.79 -30.45
N GLU A 163 -13.21 35.99 -31.49
CA GLU A 163 -13.97 34.88 -32.13
C GLU A 163 -13.04 33.90 -32.88
N ASN A 164 -11.90 34.37 -33.37
CA ASN A 164 -10.92 33.54 -34.04
C ASN A 164 -9.97 32.90 -33.02
N GLU A 165 -9.98 31.57 -32.92
CA GLU A 165 -9.15 30.80 -31.99
C GLU A 165 -7.65 31.08 -32.16
N ALA A 166 -7.20 31.41 -33.38
CA ALA A 166 -5.80 31.73 -33.66
C ALA A 166 -5.29 33.00 -32.93
N LEU A 167 -6.20 33.86 -32.45
CA LEU A 167 -5.89 35.08 -31.67
C LEU A 167 -6.02 34.85 -30.16
N ASN A 168 -6.53 33.68 -29.73
CA ASN A 168 -6.68 33.32 -28.33
C ASN A 168 -5.49 32.44 -27.89
N HIS A 169 -4.57 33.03 -27.12
CA HIS A 169 -3.36 32.33 -26.68
C HIS A 169 -3.43 31.85 -25.23
N LEU A 170 -4.55 32.07 -24.54
CA LEU A 170 -4.76 31.71 -23.14
C LEU A 170 -4.54 30.20 -22.88
N GLY A 171 -4.92 29.33 -23.81
CA GLY A 171 -4.72 27.89 -23.69
C GLY A 171 -3.25 27.48 -23.60
N VAL A 172 -2.35 28.21 -24.29
CA VAL A 172 -0.90 27.97 -24.23
C VAL A 172 -0.35 28.25 -22.84
N LEU A 173 -0.86 29.28 -22.16
CA LEU A 173 -0.47 29.60 -20.79
C LEU A 173 -0.82 28.46 -19.83
N PHE A 174 -1.95 27.78 -20.03
CA PHE A 174 -2.38 26.69 -19.15
C PHE A 174 -1.89 25.30 -19.56
N SER A 175 -1.16 25.16 -20.66
CA SER A 175 -0.64 23.88 -21.14
C SER A 175 0.12 23.06 -20.07
N PRO A 176 1.00 23.64 -19.23
CA PRO A 176 1.68 22.88 -18.18
C PRO A 176 0.77 22.28 -17.11
N PHE A 177 -0.46 22.80 -16.94
CA PHE A 177 -1.42 22.22 -16.00
C PHE A 177 -1.93 20.85 -16.47
N GLY A 178 -1.93 20.56 -17.78
CA GLY A 178 -2.23 19.20 -18.29
C GLY A 178 -1.30 18.15 -17.67
N PHE A 179 0.01 18.44 -17.66
CA PHE A 179 1.00 17.59 -16.99
C PHE A 179 0.75 17.44 -15.49
N VAL A 180 0.33 18.51 -14.82
CA VAL A 180 -0.02 18.44 -13.39
C VAL A 180 -1.23 17.53 -13.17
N PHE A 181 -2.27 17.63 -14.01
CA PHE A 181 -3.43 16.74 -13.92
C PHE A 181 -3.06 15.28 -14.17
N GLU A 182 -2.20 14.99 -15.14
CA GLU A 182 -1.66 13.64 -15.36
C GLU A 182 -0.96 13.10 -14.10
N LEU A 183 -0.10 13.91 -13.49
CA LEU A 183 0.58 13.54 -12.25
C LEU A 183 -0.38 13.39 -11.06
N VAL A 184 -1.48 14.13 -11.02
CA VAL A 184 -2.51 13.98 -9.97
C VAL A 184 -3.25 12.66 -10.12
N PHE A 185 -3.72 12.33 -11.33
CA PHE A 185 -4.41 11.04 -11.56
C PHE A 185 -3.50 9.84 -11.29
N LEU A 186 -2.24 9.91 -11.73
CA LEU A 186 -1.24 8.89 -11.40
C LEU A 186 -0.93 8.90 -9.89
N GLY A 187 -0.83 10.08 -9.29
CA GLY A 187 -0.54 10.28 -7.87
C GLY A 187 -1.59 9.68 -6.94
N ILE A 188 -2.88 9.74 -7.27
CA ILE A 188 -3.95 9.14 -6.45
C ILE A 188 -3.70 7.63 -6.22
N VAL A 189 -3.27 6.92 -7.25
CA VAL A 189 -3.03 5.48 -7.13
C VAL A 189 -1.62 5.19 -6.62
N PHE A 190 -0.60 5.92 -7.09
CA PHE A 190 0.80 5.57 -6.85
C PHE A 190 1.48 6.36 -5.71
N ALA A 191 0.85 7.39 -5.12
CA ALA A 191 1.38 8.10 -3.95
C ALA A 191 1.76 7.17 -2.78
N PRO A 192 0.93 6.21 -2.35
CA PRO A 192 1.32 5.29 -1.27
C PRO A 192 2.53 4.42 -1.65
N VAL A 193 2.66 4.06 -2.93
CA VAL A 193 3.80 3.28 -3.42
C VAL A 193 5.08 4.10 -3.38
N LEU A 194 5.04 5.35 -3.85
CA LEU A 194 6.19 6.25 -3.80
C LEU A 194 6.58 6.55 -2.36
N ALA A 195 5.61 6.84 -1.48
CA ALA A 195 5.87 7.05 -0.05
C ALA A 195 6.49 5.80 0.59
N GLY A 196 5.96 4.61 0.29
CA GLY A 196 6.49 3.35 0.79
C GLY A 196 7.92 3.08 0.33
N LEU A 197 8.22 3.26 -0.96
CA LEU A 197 9.57 3.10 -1.50
C LEU A 197 10.56 4.09 -0.88
N VAL A 198 10.18 5.36 -0.75
CA VAL A 198 10.98 6.39 -0.06
C VAL A 198 11.18 6.02 1.42
N GLY A 199 10.19 5.41 2.07
CA GLY A 199 10.30 4.94 3.45
C GLY A 199 11.29 3.79 3.63
N ILE A 200 11.12 2.72 2.83
CA ILE A 200 11.94 1.50 2.91
C ILE A 200 13.40 1.79 2.57
N TRP A 201 13.65 2.48 1.46
CA TRP A 201 15.00 2.69 0.93
C TRP A 201 15.65 3.98 1.46
N GLY A 202 14.85 4.98 1.82
CA GLY A 202 15.30 6.20 2.49
C GLY A 202 15.45 6.06 4.01
N LEU A 203 15.17 4.89 4.57
CA LEU A 203 15.22 4.57 6.01
C LEU A 203 14.40 5.52 6.89
N SER A 204 13.14 5.75 6.52
CA SER A 204 12.26 6.65 7.26
C SER A 204 10.91 5.99 7.57
N LYS A 205 10.52 5.98 8.85
CA LYS A 205 9.25 5.37 9.31
C LYS A 205 8.04 6.20 8.90
N ARG A 206 8.18 7.53 8.87
CA ARG A 206 7.07 8.44 8.57
C ARG A 206 6.43 8.14 7.20
N PRO A 207 7.16 8.05 6.07
CA PRO A 207 6.58 7.69 4.78
C PRO A 207 5.87 6.32 4.76
N ILE A 208 6.36 5.33 5.52
CA ILE A 208 5.69 4.01 5.65
C ILE A 208 4.32 4.17 6.31
N SER A 209 4.25 4.89 7.43
CA SER A 209 2.96 5.17 8.10
C SER A 209 2.01 5.98 7.22
N TRP A 210 2.53 6.93 6.43
CA TRP A 210 1.74 7.68 5.45
C TRP A 210 1.16 6.78 4.36
N ALA A 211 1.94 5.82 3.84
CA ALA A 211 1.46 4.86 2.85
C ALA A 211 0.32 3.98 3.40
N VAL A 212 0.47 3.44 4.62
CA VAL A 212 -0.60 2.67 5.29
C VAL A 212 -1.84 3.54 5.53
N GLY A 213 -1.64 4.75 6.06
CA GLY A 213 -2.75 5.70 6.30
C GLY A 213 -3.50 6.06 5.03
N TYR A 214 -2.79 6.21 3.91
CA TYR A 214 -3.40 6.46 2.61
C TYR A 214 -4.33 5.33 2.18
N TYR A 215 -3.86 4.07 2.25
CA TYR A 215 -4.70 2.92 1.93
C TYR A 215 -5.95 2.84 2.82
N LEU A 216 -5.81 3.08 4.13
CA LEU A 216 -6.95 3.11 5.05
C LEU A 216 -7.95 4.21 4.68
N VAL A 217 -7.49 5.41 4.34
CA VAL A 217 -8.36 6.52 3.90
C VAL A 217 -9.12 6.14 2.63
N VAL A 218 -8.45 5.55 1.63
CA VAL A 218 -9.12 5.08 0.40
C VAL A 218 -10.19 4.05 0.72
N ILE A 219 -9.88 3.05 1.55
CA ILE A 219 -10.84 2.02 1.98
C ILE A 219 -12.03 2.65 2.70
N SER A 220 -11.78 3.59 3.62
CA SER A 220 -12.83 4.28 4.38
C SER A 220 -13.72 5.14 3.48
N ILE A 221 -13.14 5.95 2.60
CA ILE A 221 -13.89 6.79 1.65
C ILE A 221 -14.74 5.90 0.74
N HIS A 222 -14.15 4.84 0.19
CA HIS A 222 -14.89 3.89 -0.65
C HIS A 222 -16.05 3.27 0.12
N ALA A 223 -15.82 2.76 1.33
CA ALA A 223 -16.87 2.16 2.16
C ALA A 223 -18.04 3.13 2.43
N VAL A 224 -17.74 4.40 2.71
CA VAL A 224 -18.76 5.45 2.92
C VAL A 224 -19.51 5.75 1.63
N LEU A 225 -18.81 5.94 0.51
CA LEU A 225 -19.43 6.29 -0.77
C LEU A 225 -20.22 5.13 -1.39
N THR A 226 -19.97 3.89 -0.98
CA THR A 226 -20.74 2.71 -1.41
C THR A 226 -21.88 2.33 -0.46
N PHE A 227 -22.10 3.10 0.61
CA PHE A 227 -23.16 2.82 1.56
C PHE A 227 -24.52 3.15 0.92
N GLU A 228 -25.48 2.23 0.98
CA GLU A 228 -26.75 2.30 0.24
C GLU A 228 -27.50 3.64 0.42
N PRO A 229 -27.70 4.16 1.66
CA PRO A 229 -28.32 5.49 1.85
C PRO A 229 -27.58 6.67 1.21
N ILE A 230 -26.28 6.55 0.94
CA ILE A 230 -25.48 7.59 0.27
C ILE A 230 -25.58 7.45 -1.24
N VAL A 231 -25.49 6.21 -1.75
CA VAL A 231 -25.55 5.92 -3.19
C VAL A 231 -26.90 6.33 -3.79
N THR A 232 -28.00 6.24 -3.03
CA THR A 232 -29.33 6.68 -3.49
C THR A 232 -29.41 8.19 -3.74
N GLU A 233 -28.55 8.99 -3.11
CA GLU A 233 -28.52 10.44 -3.23
C GLU A 233 -27.38 10.93 -4.14
N VAL A 234 -26.21 10.29 -4.06
CA VAL A 234 -24.99 10.66 -4.78
C VAL A 234 -24.34 9.39 -5.32
N ASP A 235 -24.72 8.98 -6.53
CA ASP A 235 -24.04 7.89 -7.22
C ASP A 235 -22.80 8.41 -7.96
N VAL A 236 -21.64 8.00 -7.45
CA VAL A 236 -20.32 8.31 -8.03
C VAL A 236 -19.80 7.17 -8.93
N GLY A 237 -20.59 6.12 -9.16
CA GLY A 237 -20.22 5.00 -10.04
C GLY A 237 -19.23 4.01 -9.41
N LEU A 238 -19.07 4.03 -8.08
CA LEU A 238 -18.23 3.06 -7.37
C LEU A 238 -18.93 1.71 -7.25
N ARG A 239 -18.19 0.62 -7.46
CA ARG A 239 -18.72 -0.73 -7.24
C ARG A 239 -18.83 -1.01 -5.75
N ALA A 240 -20.05 -1.11 -5.24
CA ALA A 240 -20.29 -1.55 -3.87
C ALA A 240 -19.67 -2.93 -3.65
N LEU A 241 -18.97 -3.07 -2.52
CA LEU A 241 -18.46 -4.36 -2.09
C LEU A 241 -19.65 -5.28 -1.80
N PRO A 242 -19.70 -6.50 -2.38
CA PRO A 242 -20.76 -7.43 -2.07
C PRO A 242 -20.79 -7.67 -0.56
N SER A 243 -21.98 -7.93 -0.02
CA SER A 243 -22.10 -8.33 1.39
C SER A 243 -21.14 -9.51 1.62
N GLN A 244 -20.42 -9.49 2.74
CA GLN A 244 -19.42 -10.53 3.07
C GLN A 244 -20.06 -11.89 3.42
N ILE A 245 -21.33 -12.07 3.03
CA ILE A 245 -22.19 -13.22 3.26
C ILE A 245 -21.96 -14.17 2.09
N GLY A 246 -21.35 -15.31 2.36
CA GLY A 246 -21.12 -16.35 1.36
C GLY A 246 -20.47 -17.57 1.99
N GLU A 247 -20.74 -18.75 1.42
CA GLU A 247 -20.18 -20.01 1.91
C GLU A 247 -18.65 -19.98 1.88
N GLY A 248 -18.04 -20.52 2.93
CA GLY A 248 -16.60 -20.67 3.03
C GLY A 248 -16.09 -21.71 2.03
N THR A 249 -15.44 -21.24 0.97
CA THR A 249 -14.80 -22.11 -0.04
C THR A 249 -13.28 -21.98 -0.05
N THR A 250 -12.74 -20.97 0.64
CA THR A 250 -11.31 -20.62 0.65
C THR A 250 -10.73 -20.76 2.07
N PHE A 251 -9.42 -20.95 2.21
CA PHE A 251 -8.75 -21.24 3.51
C PHE A 251 -9.36 -22.43 4.24
N TRP A 252 -9.25 -23.64 3.68
CA TRP A 252 -9.86 -24.86 4.24
C TRP A 252 -11.39 -24.77 4.41
N GLY A 253 -12.05 -23.89 3.66
CA GLY A 253 -13.49 -23.67 3.76
C GLY A 253 -13.90 -22.76 4.92
N LEU A 254 -12.96 -22.06 5.55
CA LEU A 254 -13.24 -21.15 6.67
C LEU A 254 -13.77 -19.80 6.18
N VAL A 255 -13.31 -19.30 5.03
CA VAL A 255 -13.55 -17.91 4.63
C VAL A 255 -14.15 -17.86 3.23
N SER A 256 -15.14 -16.97 3.04
CA SER A 256 -15.69 -16.67 1.72
C SER A 256 -14.62 -16.06 0.80
N PRO A 257 -14.69 -16.26 -0.53
CA PRO A 257 -13.70 -15.69 -1.46
C PRO A 257 -13.51 -14.17 -1.32
N PHE A 258 -14.59 -13.47 -0.99
CA PHE A 258 -14.59 -12.02 -0.81
C PHE A 258 -13.90 -11.61 0.51
N ALA A 259 -14.23 -12.27 1.63
CA ALA A 259 -13.57 -12.01 2.90
C ALA A 259 -12.08 -12.39 2.87
N SER A 260 -11.70 -13.43 2.12
CA SER A 260 -10.31 -13.80 1.85
C SER A 260 -9.54 -12.68 1.13
N SER A 261 -10.20 -11.99 0.21
CA SER A 261 -9.58 -10.89 -0.55
C SER A 261 -9.30 -9.66 0.35
N LEU A 262 -10.24 -9.31 1.23
CA LEU A 262 -10.05 -8.24 2.23
C LEU A 262 -9.01 -8.62 3.30
N LEU A 263 -9.03 -9.88 3.77
CA LEU A 263 -8.00 -10.41 4.65
C LEU A 263 -6.61 -10.33 4.00
N GLY A 264 -6.52 -10.62 2.70
CA GLY A 264 -5.29 -10.45 1.93
C GLY A 264 -4.73 -9.03 1.96
N ILE A 265 -5.58 -8.01 1.81
CA ILE A 265 -5.16 -6.60 1.92
C ILE A 265 -4.67 -6.30 3.34
N ALA A 266 -5.42 -6.70 4.37
CA ALA A 266 -5.04 -6.47 5.76
C ALA A 266 -3.68 -7.09 6.11
N VAL A 267 -3.45 -8.34 5.68
CA VAL A 267 -2.19 -9.05 5.90
C VAL A 267 -1.04 -8.41 5.14
N LEU A 268 -1.25 -8.00 3.89
CA LEU A 268 -0.21 -7.30 3.11
C LEU A 268 0.15 -5.95 3.73
N MET A 269 -0.83 -5.21 4.25
CA MET A 269 -0.57 -3.98 5.01
C MET A 269 0.25 -4.23 6.27
N LEU A 270 -0.09 -5.27 7.05
CA LEU A 270 0.66 -5.65 8.26
C LEU A 270 2.10 -6.07 7.93
N VAL A 271 2.28 -6.92 6.90
CA VAL A 271 3.60 -7.36 6.45
C VAL A 271 4.43 -6.18 5.99
N PHE A 272 3.87 -5.27 5.18
CA PHE A 272 4.54 -4.06 4.71
C PHE A 272 5.02 -3.18 5.87
N LEU A 273 4.10 -2.89 6.81
CA LEU A 273 4.37 -2.02 7.95
C LEU A 273 5.44 -2.59 8.87
N GLU A 274 5.31 -3.85 9.30
CA GLU A 274 6.24 -4.47 10.24
C GLU A 274 7.62 -4.67 9.59
N SER A 275 7.69 -5.27 8.40
CA SER A 275 8.99 -5.52 7.75
C SER A 275 9.74 -4.23 7.40
N GLY A 276 9.01 -3.21 6.96
CA GLY A 276 9.58 -1.89 6.64
C GLY A 276 10.08 -1.17 7.89
N THR A 277 9.30 -1.16 8.98
CA THR A 277 9.71 -0.52 10.23
C THR A 277 10.82 -1.30 10.95
N ALA A 278 10.80 -2.63 10.90
CA ALA A 278 11.84 -3.50 11.46
C ALA A 278 13.21 -3.26 10.81
N ALA A 279 13.26 -3.15 9.47
CA ALA A 279 14.51 -2.85 8.76
C ALA A 279 15.11 -1.52 9.24
N ILE A 280 14.27 -0.51 9.45
CA ILE A 280 14.69 0.81 9.93
C ILE A 280 15.13 0.74 11.40
N ASN A 281 14.34 0.08 12.27
CA ASN A 281 14.63 -0.07 13.70
C ASN A 281 16.01 -0.73 13.92
N HIS A 282 16.31 -1.78 13.18
CA HIS A 282 17.59 -2.48 13.29
C HIS A 282 18.78 -1.61 12.79
N LEU A 283 18.57 -0.83 11.73
CA LEU A 283 19.60 0.09 11.23
C LEU A 283 19.81 1.29 12.16
N GLU A 284 18.74 1.85 12.73
CA GLU A 284 18.81 2.90 13.75
C GLU A 284 19.52 2.42 15.02
N TYR A 285 19.20 1.19 15.47
CA TYR A 285 19.89 0.55 16.59
C TYR A 285 21.38 0.39 16.30
N ALA A 286 21.77 -0.11 15.13
CA ALA A 286 23.18 -0.24 14.77
C ALA A 286 23.89 1.13 14.66
N ALA A 287 23.17 2.17 14.22
CA ALA A 287 23.73 3.51 14.10
C ALA A 287 23.98 4.19 15.47
N SER A 288 23.15 3.91 16.48
CA SER A 288 23.25 4.48 17.82
C SER A 288 24.34 3.85 18.69
N LEU A 289 24.87 2.68 18.30
CA LEU A 289 25.98 2.04 18.99
C LEU A 289 27.27 2.88 18.91
N PRO A 290 28.14 2.86 19.94
CA PRO A 290 29.48 3.44 19.88
C PRO A 290 30.34 2.81 18.78
N GLU A 291 31.31 3.56 18.23
CA GLU A 291 32.17 3.06 17.13
C GLU A 291 32.99 1.81 17.52
N ASP A 292 33.43 1.73 18.78
CA ASP A 292 34.21 0.59 19.28
C ASP A 292 33.39 -0.71 19.35
N THR A 293 32.08 -0.62 19.60
CA THR A 293 31.20 -1.79 19.68
C THR A 293 30.79 -2.29 18.31
N LYS A 294 30.78 -1.43 17.28
CA LYS A 294 30.43 -1.80 15.89
C LYS A 294 31.39 -2.81 15.26
N ARG A 295 32.62 -2.91 15.78
CA ARG A 295 33.66 -3.83 15.32
C ARG A 295 33.86 -5.03 16.24
N ASN A 296 33.21 -5.05 17.39
CA ASN A 296 33.32 -6.15 18.34
C ASN A 296 32.46 -7.33 17.89
N ALA A 297 33.10 -8.49 17.71
CA ALA A 297 32.47 -9.72 17.21
C ALA A 297 31.28 -10.19 18.07
N GLU A 298 31.30 -9.95 19.38
CA GLU A 298 30.20 -10.34 20.26
C GLU A 298 28.93 -9.53 19.98
N TYR A 299 29.05 -8.21 19.83
CA TYR A 299 27.94 -7.33 19.50
C TYR A 299 27.38 -7.63 18.10
N VAL A 300 28.25 -7.93 17.14
CA VAL A 300 27.84 -8.38 15.81
C VAL A 300 27.02 -9.67 15.90
N LYS A 301 27.47 -10.65 16.68
CA LYS A 301 26.75 -11.92 16.89
C LYS A 301 25.41 -11.71 17.58
N GLN A 302 25.35 -10.87 18.60
CA GLN A 302 24.10 -10.52 19.29
C GLN A 302 23.12 -9.84 18.35
N PHE A 303 23.57 -8.87 17.57
CA PHE A 303 22.76 -8.21 16.54
C PHE A 303 22.20 -9.23 15.54
N ASN A 304 23.04 -10.14 15.02
CA ASN A 304 22.62 -11.18 14.10
C ASN A 304 21.55 -12.09 14.69
N ASN A 305 21.70 -12.47 15.96
CA ASN A 305 20.74 -13.30 16.66
C ASN A 305 19.40 -12.59 16.84
N VAL A 306 19.42 -11.30 17.18
CA VAL A 306 18.20 -10.48 17.33
C VAL A 306 17.46 -10.36 16.00
N VAL A 307 18.16 -10.03 14.91
CA VAL A 307 17.52 -9.89 13.59
C VAL A 307 16.98 -11.23 13.08
N ASN A 308 17.73 -12.32 13.25
CA ASN A 308 17.25 -13.66 12.89
C ASN A 308 16.03 -14.08 13.70
N ALA A 309 16.03 -13.81 15.02
CA ALA A 309 14.88 -14.08 15.86
C ALA A 309 13.66 -13.26 15.41
N HIS A 310 13.85 -11.97 15.12
CA HIS A 310 12.77 -11.10 14.63
C HIS A 310 12.17 -11.64 13.32
N LEU A 311 12.97 -12.08 12.36
CA LEU A 311 12.49 -12.69 11.11
C LEU A 311 11.62 -13.93 11.36
N VAL A 312 12.03 -14.80 12.28
CA VAL A 312 11.25 -16.01 12.64
C VAL A 312 9.96 -15.61 13.36
N HIS A 313 10.03 -14.70 14.33
CA HIS A 313 8.85 -14.21 15.05
C HIS A 313 7.84 -13.56 14.11
N MET A 314 8.30 -12.75 13.16
CA MET A 314 7.44 -12.12 12.17
C MET A 314 6.63 -13.17 11.39
N PHE A 315 7.29 -14.23 10.91
CA PHE A 315 6.60 -15.32 10.21
C PHE A 315 5.57 -16.02 11.10
N VAL A 316 5.97 -16.44 12.30
CA VAL A 316 5.10 -17.18 13.24
C VAL A 316 3.88 -16.33 13.65
N VAL A 317 4.11 -15.07 14.01
CA VAL A 317 3.03 -14.15 14.43
C VAL A 317 2.07 -13.89 13.28
N PHE A 318 2.56 -13.66 12.07
CA PHE A 318 1.68 -13.45 10.92
C PHE A 318 0.86 -14.68 10.56
N THR A 319 1.45 -15.88 10.60
CA THR A 319 0.68 -17.12 10.42
C THR A 319 -0.42 -17.23 11.47
N LEU A 320 -0.12 -16.95 12.73
CA LEU A 320 -1.11 -16.99 13.81
C LEU A 320 -2.22 -15.94 13.62
N VAL A 321 -1.86 -14.70 13.26
CA VAL A 321 -2.83 -13.62 12.99
C VAL A 321 -3.76 -14.00 11.84
N VAL A 322 -3.22 -14.49 10.71
CA VAL A 322 -4.03 -14.93 9.56
C VAL A 322 -5.02 -16.02 9.97
N LEU A 323 -4.54 -17.05 10.68
CA LEU A 323 -5.37 -18.18 11.10
C LEU A 323 -6.46 -17.75 12.10
N THR A 324 -6.10 -16.94 13.09
CA THR A 324 -7.04 -16.47 14.11
C THR A 324 -8.08 -15.53 13.52
N THR A 325 -7.70 -14.64 12.60
CA THR A 325 -8.67 -13.78 11.89
C THR A 325 -9.56 -14.59 10.96
N ALA A 326 -9.03 -15.57 10.23
CA ALA A 326 -9.85 -16.45 9.39
C ALA A 326 -10.89 -17.21 10.21
N LEU A 327 -10.50 -17.74 11.37
CA LEU A 327 -11.42 -18.42 12.29
C LEU A 327 -12.44 -17.46 12.92
N ALA A 328 -12.04 -16.23 13.23
CA ALA A 328 -12.94 -15.19 13.73
C ALA A 328 -14.04 -14.83 12.72
N LEU A 329 -13.71 -14.81 11.42
CA LEU A 329 -14.67 -14.53 10.34
C LEU A 329 -15.61 -15.71 10.05
N ALA A 330 -15.23 -16.93 10.46
CA ALA A 330 -15.98 -18.17 10.29
C ALA A 330 -16.75 -18.60 11.55
N PHE A 331 -16.70 -17.79 12.62
CA PHE A 331 -17.09 -18.24 13.95
C PHE A 331 -18.59 -18.54 14.08
N ASP A 332 -19.41 -17.77 13.37
CA ASP A 332 -20.84 -17.98 13.15
C ASP A 332 -21.12 -19.38 12.56
N ASP A 333 -20.46 -19.75 11.48
CA ASP A 333 -20.64 -21.04 10.82
C ASP A 333 -20.17 -22.20 11.73
N LEU A 334 -19.07 -22.00 12.46
CA LEU A 334 -18.56 -22.94 13.45
C LEU A 334 -19.56 -23.15 14.59
N MET A 335 -20.18 -22.07 15.08
CA MET A 335 -21.18 -22.14 16.14
C MET A 335 -22.45 -22.86 15.66
N ILE A 336 -22.93 -22.58 14.44
CA ILE A 336 -24.08 -23.28 13.84
C ILE A 336 -23.76 -24.77 13.71
N SER A 337 -22.56 -25.13 13.24
CA SER A 337 -22.12 -26.53 13.15
C SER A 337 -22.08 -27.22 14.51
N PHE A 338 -21.53 -26.56 15.53
CA PHE A 338 -21.46 -27.10 16.89
C PHE A 338 -22.85 -27.28 17.53
N VAL A 339 -23.75 -26.30 17.35
CA VAL A 339 -25.14 -26.40 17.80
C VAL A 339 -25.89 -27.50 17.04
N GLY A 340 -25.62 -27.70 15.75
CA GLY A 340 -26.15 -28.80 14.95
C GLY A 340 -25.68 -30.19 15.41
N VAL A 341 -24.46 -30.31 15.95
CA VAL A 341 -23.98 -31.57 16.55
C VAL A 341 -24.67 -31.85 17.89
N LEU A 342 -25.15 -30.83 18.58
CA LEU A 342 -25.90 -30.94 19.84
C LEU A 342 -27.42 -31.12 19.64
N GLU A 343 -27.85 -31.51 18.43
CA GLU A 343 -29.26 -31.64 18.05
C GLU A 343 -30.07 -32.53 19.02
N GLY A 344 -31.20 -31.98 19.49
CA GLY A 344 -32.17 -32.69 20.34
C GLY A 344 -33.07 -31.82 21.24
N THR A 345 -32.86 -30.49 21.33
CA THR A 345 -33.63 -29.63 22.24
C THR A 345 -34.33 -28.46 21.52
N GLN A 346 -35.45 -27.99 22.07
CA GLN A 346 -36.18 -26.82 21.53
C GLN A 346 -35.31 -25.53 21.56
N TRP A 347 -34.38 -25.46 22.52
CA TRP A 347 -33.42 -24.36 22.64
C TRP A 347 -32.42 -24.32 21.47
N THR A 348 -31.90 -25.47 21.03
CA THR A 348 -30.97 -25.53 19.88
C THR A 348 -31.64 -25.08 18.58
N GLY A 349 -32.95 -25.32 18.42
CA GLY A 349 -33.72 -24.83 17.26
C GLY A 349 -33.90 -23.31 17.25
N GLN A 350 -34.24 -22.71 18.41
CA GLN A 350 -34.39 -21.26 18.54
C GLN A 350 -33.07 -20.51 18.35
N VAL A 351 -31.96 -21.08 18.84
CA VAL A 351 -30.62 -20.50 18.63
C VAL A 351 -30.23 -20.56 17.15
N LYS A 352 -30.50 -21.68 16.47
CA LYS A 352 -30.23 -21.81 15.02
C LYS A 352 -31.02 -20.81 14.18
N GLU A 353 -32.33 -20.69 14.42
CA GLU A 353 -33.20 -19.77 13.68
C GLU A 353 -32.87 -18.29 13.96
N SER A 354 -32.56 -17.95 15.22
CA SER A 354 -32.11 -16.60 15.60
C SER A 354 -30.76 -16.24 14.97
N LEU A 355 -29.83 -17.20 14.89
CA LEU A 355 -28.55 -17.00 14.23
C LEU A 355 -28.72 -16.80 12.73
N GLU A 356 -29.52 -17.63 12.04
CA GLU A 356 -29.80 -17.47 10.61
C GLU A 356 -30.46 -16.11 10.28
N LEU A 357 -31.33 -15.59 11.15
CA LEU A 357 -32.00 -14.30 10.95
C LEU A 357 -31.11 -13.08 11.26
N GLN A 358 -30.18 -13.15 12.22
CA GLN A 358 -29.22 -12.08 12.52
C GLN A 358 -28.06 -11.99 11.50
N MET A 359 -27.94 -12.98 10.61
CA MET A 359 -26.86 -13.08 9.62
C MET A 359 -26.94 -12.09 8.44
N THR A 360 -27.98 -11.25 8.35
CA THR A 360 -28.00 -10.10 7.44
C THR A 360 -26.94 -9.04 7.79
N TYR A 361 -26.39 -9.06 9.02
CA TYR A 361 -25.27 -8.22 9.49
C TYR A 361 -24.04 -9.05 9.98
N GLY A 362 -23.99 -10.34 9.66
CA GLY A 362 -23.37 -11.40 10.48
C GLY A 362 -21.85 -11.38 10.72
N LYS A 363 -21.00 -10.95 9.78
CA LYS A 363 -19.54 -11.14 9.90
C LYS A 363 -18.87 -10.25 10.96
N VAL A 364 -19.38 -9.04 11.20
CA VAL A 364 -18.88 -8.15 12.27
C VAL A 364 -19.27 -8.69 13.65
N ILE A 365 -20.50 -9.21 13.77
CA ILE A 365 -21.01 -9.80 15.01
C ILE A 365 -20.25 -11.10 15.32
N SER A 366 -20.00 -11.93 14.30
CA SER A 366 -19.19 -13.15 14.37
C SER A 366 -17.78 -12.87 14.92
N ALA A 367 -17.09 -11.88 14.36
CA ALA A 367 -15.77 -11.45 14.86
C ALA A 367 -15.83 -10.90 16.30
N GLY A 368 -16.86 -10.11 16.64
CA GLY A 368 -17.06 -9.58 17.99
C GLY A 368 -17.32 -10.68 19.03
N LEU A 369 -18.12 -11.69 18.67
CA LEU A 369 -18.45 -12.81 19.55
C LEU A 369 -17.24 -13.73 19.73
N PHE A 370 -16.44 -13.95 18.69
CA PHE A 370 -15.16 -14.62 18.79
C PHE A 370 -14.20 -13.91 19.77
N LEU A 371 -14.09 -12.58 19.68
CA LEU A 371 -13.25 -11.80 20.60
C LEU A 371 -13.69 -11.94 22.06
N LEU A 372 -15.01 -11.96 22.32
CA LEU A 372 -15.55 -12.22 23.66
C LEU A 372 -15.17 -13.62 24.16
N VAL A 373 -15.27 -14.65 23.31
CA VAL A 373 -14.89 -16.02 23.66
C VAL A 373 -13.40 -16.12 23.96
N VAL A 374 -12.53 -15.55 23.12
CA VAL A 374 -11.08 -15.53 23.35
C VAL A 374 -10.73 -14.75 24.62
N ALA A 375 -11.37 -13.60 24.85
CA ALA A 375 -11.20 -12.84 26.09
C ALA A 375 -11.62 -13.66 27.32
N GLY A 376 -12.71 -14.43 27.21
CA GLY A 376 -13.17 -15.38 28.23
C GLY A 376 -12.19 -16.52 28.48
N MET A 377 -11.54 -17.05 27.43
CA MET A 377 -10.53 -18.11 27.55
C MET A 377 -9.34 -17.70 28.42
N ARG A 378 -9.04 -16.41 28.58
CA ARG A 378 -8.02 -15.93 29.54
C ARG A 378 -8.28 -16.43 30.97
N PHE A 379 -9.53 -16.60 31.35
CA PHE A 379 -9.91 -17.03 32.70
C PHE A 379 -10.01 -18.56 32.85
N VAL A 380 -10.06 -19.29 31.72
CA VAL A 380 -10.27 -20.75 31.70
C VAL A 380 -8.99 -21.50 31.34
N VAL A 381 -8.19 -20.94 30.42
CA VAL A 381 -7.00 -21.58 29.87
C VAL A 381 -5.74 -21.06 30.61
N PRO A 382 -4.90 -21.96 31.16
CA PRO A 382 -3.67 -21.56 31.84
C PRO A 382 -2.57 -21.20 30.83
N TRP A 383 -2.68 -20.02 30.23
CA TRP A 383 -1.79 -19.54 29.16
C TRP A 383 -0.30 -19.54 29.55
N GLN A 384 0.02 -19.26 30.82
CA GLN A 384 1.40 -19.30 31.32
C GLN A 384 2.01 -20.70 31.23
N SER A 385 1.22 -21.75 31.48
CA SER A 385 1.70 -23.12 31.38
C SER A 385 1.93 -23.52 29.93
N ILE A 386 1.01 -23.17 29.03
CA ILE A 386 1.11 -23.47 27.59
C ILE A 386 2.32 -22.77 26.96
N THR A 387 2.51 -21.48 27.28
CA THR A 387 3.66 -20.71 26.80
C THR A 387 4.98 -21.29 27.30
N GLY A 388 5.06 -21.71 28.58
CA GLY A 388 6.25 -22.41 29.11
C GLY A 388 6.55 -23.74 28.40
N TYR A 389 5.54 -24.51 28.01
CA TYR A 389 5.74 -25.73 27.20
C TYR A 389 6.25 -25.42 25.79
N LEU A 390 5.75 -24.34 25.17
CA LEU A 390 6.20 -23.89 23.85
C LEU A 390 7.66 -23.40 23.89
N GLU A 391 8.02 -22.58 24.87
CA GLU A 391 9.39 -22.07 25.04
C GLU A 391 10.40 -23.19 25.27
N SER A 392 10.05 -24.17 26.11
CA SER A 392 10.91 -25.34 26.35
C SER A 392 11.03 -26.25 25.12
N GLY A 393 9.98 -26.36 24.30
CA GLY A 393 10.01 -27.06 23.02
C GLY A 393 10.90 -26.37 21.98
N ILE A 394 10.79 -25.04 21.86
CA ILE A 394 11.62 -24.23 20.95
C ILE A 394 13.09 -24.26 21.39
N ALA A 395 13.37 -24.22 22.69
CA ALA A 395 14.73 -24.34 23.22
C ALA A 395 15.38 -25.69 22.85
N LYS A 396 14.60 -26.78 22.86
CA LYS A 396 15.05 -28.11 22.43
C LYS A 396 15.30 -28.24 20.92
N LEU A 397 14.62 -27.45 20.08
CA LEU A 397 14.87 -27.42 18.64
C LEU A 397 16.09 -26.57 18.25
N ARG A 398 16.58 -25.75 19.18
CA ARG A 398 17.74 -24.86 19.00
C ARG A 398 19.05 -25.46 19.52
N ALA A 399 18.96 -26.50 20.34
CA ALA A 399 20.05 -27.35 20.80
C ALA A 399 20.28 -28.48 19.79
#